data_AF-D8PKR6-F1
#
_entry.id   AF-D8PKR6-F1
#
_cell.length_a   1.000
_cell.length_b   1.000
_cell.length_c   1.000
_cell.angle_alpha   90.00
_cell.angle_beta   90.00
_cell.angle_gamma   90.00
#
_symmetry.space_group_name_H-M   'P 1'
#
loop_
_entity.id
_entity.type
_entity.pdbx_description
1 polymer ?
#
loop_
_entity_poly.entity_id
_entity_poly.type
_entity_poly.pdbx_seq_one_letter_code
_entity_poly.pdbx_strand_id
1 'polypeptide(L)'
;MNEPAPTNLVKKKEKLQAKKEAFLQRLSSSHSPYSKSHERRLKRKAREQLASGMGEIQAVVDALEGEQSEVQTIGEAGADEQQSRPKSGKNGDQDSTAMNTTTSDEPKKKRKAKAGIIGEGRKEPLSKAQRKRALQAEKMRHPLILSNPSFAANPFKTIRTHAENTLEKHQAPAAGS
;
A
#
# COMPACT_ATOMS: atom_id res chain seq x y z
N MET A 1 -35.47 -40.08 -15.04
CA MET A 1 -34.25 -39.91 -14.22
C MET A 1 -34.45 -38.66 -13.37
N ASN A 2 -34.89 -38.78 -12.12
CA ASN A 2 -35.03 -37.64 -11.19
C ASN A 2 -33.96 -37.77 -10.11
N GLU A 3 -33.01 -36.83 -10.07
CA GLU A 3 -32.09 -36.69 -8.94
C GLU A 3 -32.80 -36.07 -7.72
N PRO A 4 -32.56 -36.58 -6.49
CA PRO A 4 -33.10 -35.94 -5.30
C PRO A 4 -32.22 -34.79 -4.82
N ALA A 5 -32.84 -33.61 -4.64
CA ALA A 5 -32.23 -32.42 -4.08
C ALA A 5 -31.75 -32.62 -2.62
N PRO A 6 -30.65 -31.95 -2.18
CA PRO A 6 -30.09 -32.14 -0.85
C PRO A 6 -30.97 -31.52 0.24
N THR A 7 -31.63 -32.36 1.04
CA THR A 7 -32.37 -31.94 2.24
C THR A 7 -31.38 -31.62 3.37
N ASN A 8 -31.03 -30.35 3.50
CA ASN A 8 -30.12 -29.83 4.53
C ASN A 8 -30.75 -29.86 5.94
N LEU A 9 -30.85 -31.04 6.56
CA LEU A 9 -31.19 -31.23 7.97
C LEU A 9 -29.94 -31.20 8.87
N VAL A 10 -29.10 -30.18 8.67
CA VAL A 10 -27.91 -29.99 9.51
C VAL A 10 -28.36 -29.66 10.94
N LYS A 11 -27.95 -30.45 11.92
CA LYS A 11 -28.38 -30.27 13.32
C LYS A 11 -27.89 -28.90 13.81
N LYS A 12 -28.66 -28.25 14.70
CA LYS A 12 -28.30 -26.92 15.24
C LYS A 12 -26.86 -26.86 15.77
N LYS A 13 -26.39 -27.95 16.37
CA LYS A 13 -25.01 -28.10 16.89
C LYS A 13 -23.96 -28.05 15.76
N GLU A 14 -24.18 -28.79 14.69
CA GLU A 14 -23.30 -28.81 13.52
C GLU A 14 -23.25 -27.43 12.83
N LYS A 15 -24.40 -26.76 12.71
CA LYS A 15 -24.44 -25.37 12.19
C LYS A 15 -23.63 -24.40 13.06
N LEU A 16 -23.69 -24.55 14.38
CA LEU A 16 -22.95 -23.70 15.31
C LEU A 16 -21.44 -24.01 15.28
N GLN A 17 -21.06 -25.27 15.13
CA GLN A 17 -19.66 -25.68 14.93
C GLN A 17 -19.10 -25.13 13.62
N ALA A 18 -19.82 -25.30 12.50
CA ALA A 18 -19.42 -24.76 11.20
C ALA A 18 -19.27 -23.22 11.25
N LYS A 19 -20.16 -22.51 11.95
CA LYS A 19 -20.03 -21.06 12.15
C LYS A 19 -18.78 -20.70 12.95
N LYS A 20 -18.49 -21.44 14.03
CA LYS A 20 -17.31 -21.20 14.87
C LYS A 20 -16.02 -21.45 14.08
N GLU A 21 -15.96 -22.53 13.31
CA GLU A 21 -14.81 -22.88 12.48
C GLU A 21 -14.59 -21.85 11.36
N ALA A 22 -15.65 -21.45 10.64
CA ALA A 22 -15.56 -20.41 9.63
C ALA A 22 -15.09 -19.06 10.21
N PHE A 23 -15.53 -18.73 11.42
CA PHE A 23 -15.08 -17.53 12.11
C PHE A 23 -13.59 -17.61 12.49
N LEU A 24 -13.12 -18.75 13.00
CA LEU A 24 -11.71 -18.96 13.31
C LEU A 24 -10.83 -18.94 12.06
N GLN A 25 -11.30 -19.50 10.95
CA GLN A 25 -10.61 -19.41 9.64
C GLN A 25 -10.55 -17.97 9.13
N ARG A 26 -11.61 -17.17 9.32
CA ARG A 26 -11.60 -15.75 8.98
C ARG A 26 -10.62 -14.97 9.86
N LEU A 27 -10.55 -15.28 11.15
CA LEU A 27 -9.59 -14.65 12.06
C LEU A 27 -8.16 -15.01 11.69
N SER A 28 -7.87 -16.30 11.44
CA SER A 28 -6.53 -16.76 11.06
C SER A 28 -6.10 -16.22 9.69
N SER A 29 -7.01 -16.14 8.71
CA SER A 29 -6.72 -15.52 7.41
C SER A 29 -6.58 -14.00 7.46
N SER A 30 -7.30 -13.31 8.36
CA SER A 30 -7.17 -11.86 8.55
C SER A 30 -5.88 -11.49 9.29
N HIS A 31 -5.31 -12.42 10.04
CA HIS A 31 -4.01 -12.27 10.68
C HIS A 31 -2.90 -12.70 9.73
N SER A 32 -2.76 -12.00 8.61
CA SER A 32 -1.53 -12.13 7.82
C SER A 32 -0.38 -11.57 8.66
N PRO A 33 0.66 -12.36 8.99
CA PRO A 33 1.79 -11.91 9.81
C PRO A 33 2.62 -10.82 9.13
N TYR A 34 2.31 -10.48 7.88
CA TYR A 34 3.03 -9.51 7.08
C TYR A 34 2.18 -8.30 6.71
N SER A 35 2.85 -7.17 6.50
CA SER A 35 2.20 -5.90 6.13
C SER A 35 1.35 -6.00 4.84
N LYS A 36 0.37 -5.11 4.69
CA LYS A 36 -0.47 -4.97 3.47
C LYS A 36 0.34 -4.87 2.16
N SER A 37 1.58 -4.40 2.22
CA SER A 37 2.47 -4.34 1.05
C SER A 37 2.96 -5.72 0.61
N HIS A 38 3.24 -6.61 1.56
CA HIS A 38 3.68 -7.97 1.29
C HIS A 38 2.54 -8.79 0.67
N GLU A 39 1.32 -8.64 1.19
CA GLU A 39 0.13 -9.28 0.62
C GLU A 39 -0.13 -8.84 -0.83
N ARG A 40 0.01 -7.55 -1.13
CA ARG A 40 -0.06 -7.05 -2.52
C ARG A 40 1.01 -7.67 -3.41
N ARG A 41 2.23 -7.85 -2.88
CA ARG A 41 3.33 -8.47 -3.63
C ARG A 41 3.07 -9.95 -3.90
N LEU A 42 2.57 -10.70 -2.92
CA LEU A 42 2.15 -12.09 -3.09
C LEU A 42 1.02 -12.21 -4.12
N LYS A 43 0.01 -11.35 -4.06
CA LYS A 43 -1.08 -11.34 -5.05
C LYS A 43 -0.60 -11.00 -6.46
N ARG A 44 0.39 -10.11 -6.61
CA ARG A 44 1.02 -9.84 -7.92
C ARG A 44 1.79 -11.05 -8.43
N LYS A 45 2.67 -11.62 -7.60
CA LYS A 45 3.42 -12.85 -7.95
C LYS A 45 2.50 -14.00 -8.33
N ALA A 46 1.44 -14.23 -7.57
CA ALA A 46 0.46 -15.28 -7.86
C ALA A 46 -0.27 -15.02 -9.18
N ARG A 47 -0.64 -13.77 -9.48
CA ARG A 47 -1.24 -13.40 -10.78
C ARG A 47 -0.25 -13.56 -11.94
N GLU A 48 1.01 -13.19 -11.74
CA GLU A 48 2.08 -13.37 -12.71
C GLU A 48 2.31 -14.86 -12.98
N GLN A 49 2.32 -15.71 -11.95
CA GLN A 49 2.41 -17.17 -12.10
C GLN A 49 1.22 -17.77 -12.83
N LEU A 50 -0.01 -17.30 -12.58
CA LEU A 50 -1.19 -17.80 -13.30
C LEU A 50 -1.23 -17.33 -14.76
N ALA A 51 -0.85 -16.07 -15.02
CA ALA A 51 -0.82 -15.52 -16.37
C ALA A 51 0.36 -16.05 -17.20
N SER A 52 1.51 -16.30 -16.56
CA SER A 52 2.72 -16.82 -17.21
C SER A 52 2.79 -18.35 -17.23
N GLY A 53 2.09 -19.04 -16.32
CA GLY A 53 2.17 -20.50 -16.15
C GLY A 53 1.14 -21.30 -16.96
N MET A 54 0.21 -20.65 -17.66
CA MET A 54 -0.71 -21.37 -18.56
C MET A 54 -0.01 -21.92 -19.80
N GLY A 55 1.10 -21.32 -20.24
CA GLY A 55 1.88 -21.83 -21.38
C GLY A 55 2.56 -23.16 -21.10
N GLU A 56 3.03 -23.39 -19.86
CA GLU A 56 3.63 -24.67 -19.45
C GLU A 56 2.55 -25.77 -19.34
N ILE A 57 1.36 -25.44 -18.84
CA ILE A 57 0.23 -26.37 -18.78
C ILE A 57 -0.27 -26.70 -20.18
N GLN A 58 -0.38 -25.71 -21.07
CA GLN A 58 -0.71 -25.93 -22.48
C GLN A 58 0.33 -26.81 -23.16
N ALA A 59 1.62 -26.58 -22.95
CA ALA A 59 2.67 -27.44 -23.52
C ALA A 59 2.60 -28.90 -23.01
N VAL A 60 2.24 -29.12 -21.74
CA VAL A 60 2.03 -30.48 -21.21
C VAL A 60 0.75 -31.12 -21.76
N VAL A 61 -0.31 -30.35 -21.93
CA VAL A 61 -1.56 -30.81 -22.56
C VAL A 61 -1.32 -31.14 -24.02
N ASP A 62 -0.64 -30.28 -24.78
CA ASP A 62 -0.29 -30.49 -26.19
C ASP A 62 0.65 -31.69 -26.36
N ALA A 63 1.56 -31.93 -25.42
CA ALA A 63 2.43 -33.12 -25.44
C ALA A 63 1.65 -34.42 -25.14
N LEU A 64 0.63 -34.38 -24.27
CA LEU A 64 -0.25 -35.51 -23.99
C LEU A 64 -1.27 -35.75 -25.11
N GLU A 65 -1.76 -34.68 -25.73
CA GLU A 65 -2.69 -34.72 -26.87
C GLU A 65 -1.97 -35.13 -28.15
N GLY A 66 -0.68 -34.79 -28.29
CA GLY A 66 0.21 -35.27 -29.36
C GLY A 66 0.53 -36.76 -29.32
N GLU A 67 0.31 -37.45 -28.20
CA GLU A 67 0.39 -38.92 -28.11
C GLU A 67 -0.96 -39.63 -28.40
N GLN A 68 -2.03 -38.87 -28.63
CA GLN A 68 -3.36 -39.42 -28.93
C GLN A 68 -4.08 -38.61 -30.01
N SER A 69 -3.65 -38.70 -31.28
CA SER A 69 -4.56 -38.79 -32.44
C SER A 69 -3.83 -38.60 -33.79
N GLU A 70 -3.52 -39.71 -34.45
CA GLU A 70 -3.72 -39.78 -35.89
C GLU A 70 -5.22 -39.99 -36.14
N VAL A 71 -5.87 -39.11 -36.93
CA VAL A 71 -6.85 -39.41 -37.99
C VAL A 71 -7.55 -38.11 -38.46
N GLN A 72 -7.11 -37.69 -39.65
CA GLN A 72 -7.83 -37.14 -40.81
C GLN A 72 -8.60 -35.79 -40.76
N THR A 73 -8.11 -34.96 -41.68
CA THR A 73 -8.61 -33.73 -42.30
C THR A 73 -9.71 -33.96 -43.35
N ILE A 74 -10.78 -33.15 -43.31
CA ILE A 74 -11.59 -32.61 -44.44
C ILE A 74 -12.25 -31.32 -43.84
N GLY A 75 -12.13 -30.07 -44.27
CA GLY A 75 -11.89 -29.46 -45.57
C GLY A 75 -13.19 -28.86 -46.10
N GLU A 76 -13.53 -27.58 -45.82
CA GLU A 76 -14.21 -26.70 -46.81
C GLU A 76 -14.25 -25.22 -46.38
N ALA A 77 -14.25 -24.37 -47.41
CA ALA A 77 -13.93 -22.96 -47.43
C ALA A 77 -15.11 -22.01 -47.13
N GLY A 78 -14.76 -20.77 -46.79
CA GLY A 78 -15.70 -19.65 -46.72
C GLY A 78 -14.96 -18.34 -46.41
N ALA A 79 -14.39 -17.72 -47.43
CA ALA A 79 -13.85 -16.38 -47.39
C ALA A 79 -14.98 -15.34 -47.37
N ASP A 80 -14.90 -14.33 -46.50
CA ASP A 80 -15.18 -12.95 -46.92
C ASP A 80 -14.62 -11.90 -45.95
N GLU A 81 -14.43 -10.72 -46.49
CA GLU A 81 -13.31 -9.82 -46.25
C GLU A 81 -13.74 -8.50 -45.56
N GLN A 82 -12.88 -8.02 -44.65
CA GLN A 82 -12.56 -6.61 -44.34
C GLN A 82 -13.51 -5.60 -43.62
N GLN A 83 -12.88 -4.93 -42.63
CA GLN A 83 -13.02 -3.53 -42.17
C GLN A 83 -14.32 -3.16 -41.40
N SER A 84 -14.38 -2.40 -40.30
CA SER A 84 -13.48 -1.46 -39.62
C SER A 84 -14.01 -1.19 -38.20
N ARG A 85 -13.11 -0.96 -37.23
CA ARG A 85 -13.34 -0.27 -35.94
C ARG A 85 -13.02 1.23 -36.12
N PRO A 86 -13.39 2.20 -35.23
CA PRO A 86 -13.72 2.03 -33.81
C PRO A 86 -14.90 2.88 -33.26
N LYS A 87 -15.48 2.45 -32.13
CA LYS A 87 -16.31 3.29 -31.25
C LYS A 87 -15.43 3.99 -30.21
N SER A 88 -15.73 5.27 -30.06
CA SER A 88 -15.21 6.26 -29.11
C SER A 88 -15.49 5.90 -27.65
N GLY A 89 -14.53 6.17 -26.77
CA GLY A 89 -14.76 6.09 -25.33
C GLY A 89 -13.51 6.20 -24.44
N LYS A 90 -13.23 7.44 -24.02
CA LYS A 90 -12.75 7.82 -22.67
C LYS A 90 -11.23 7.83 -22.38
N ASN A 91 -10.65 9.02 -22.56
CA ASN A 91 -9.71 9.74 -21.69
C ASN A 91 -8.63 8.91 -20.95
N GLY A 92 -7.46 8.83 -21.58
CA GLY A 92 -6.19 8.68 -20.87
C GLY A 92 -5.73 10.04 -20.36
N ASP A 93 -5.46 10.13 -19.07
CA ASP A 93 -4.60 11.18 -18.52
C ASP A 93 -3.25 10.54 -18.23
N GLN A 94 -2.23 11.24 -18.70
CA GLN A 94 -0.84 10.82 -18.77
C GLN A 94 -0.20 11.06 -17.40
N ASP A 95 0.64 10.15 -16.91
CA ASP A 95 1.82 10.63 -16.22
C ASP A 95 3.01 9.72 -16.52
N SER A 96 3.78 10.20 -17.48
CA SER A 96 5.04 9.70 -17.95
C SER A 96 6.06 9.68 -16.82
N THR A 97 6.63 8.49 -16.63
CA THR A 97 7.90 8.30 -15.94
C THR A 97 9.00 9.02 -16.73
N ALA A 98 9.34 10.24 -16.35
CA ALA A 98 10.58 10.88 -16.78
C ALA A 98 11.66 10.63 -15.71
N MET A 99 12.61 9.77 -16.07
CA MET A 99 13.95 9.78 -15.50
C MET A 99 14.52 11.19 -15.56
N ASN A 100 15.13 11.66 -14.47
CA ASN A 100 16.23 12.60 -14.58
C ASN A 100 17.33 12.22 -13.59
N THR A 101 18.39 11.65 -14.14
CA THR A 101 19.70 11.48 -13.51
C THR A 101 20.50 12.78 -13.68
N THR A 102 20.91 13.37 -12.54
CA THR A 102 22.14 14.16 -12.35
C THR A 102 22.44 15.31 -13.32
N THR A 103 22.32 16.55 -12.85
CA THR A 103 23.42 17.55 -12.80
C THR A 103 22.99 18.82 -12.05
N SER A 104 23.86 19.24 -11.13
CA SER A 104 24.20 20.62 -10.73
C SER A 104 23.19 21.53 -10.00
N ASP A 105 23.59 21.87 -8.78
CA ASP A 105 23.49 23.17 -8.07
C ASP A 105 22.29 24.09 -8.35
N GLU A 106 21.30 24.05 -7.45
CA GLU A 106 20.80 25.28 -6.80
C GLU A 106 19.85 24.96 -5.63
N PRO A 107 20.05 25.54 -4.43
CA PRO A 107 19.14 25.33 -3.31
C PRO A 107 17.88 26.19 -3.50
N LYS A 108 16.79 25.58 -3.97
CA LYS A 108 15.46 26.22 -3.97
C LYS A 108 15.11 26.70 -2.56
N LYS A 109 15.21 28.02 -2.36
CA LYS A 109 14.95 28.73 -1.08
C LYS A 109 13.55 28.38 -0.59
N LYS A 110 13.47 27.56 0.46
CA LYS A 110 12.24 27.38 1.24
C LYS A 110 11.90 28.75 1.82
N ARG A 111 10.79 29.35 1.39
CA ARG A 111 10.24 30.57 2.00
C ARG A 111 10.09 30.29 3.49
N LYS A 112 10.90 30.96 4.31
CA LYS A 112 10.75 30.92 5.77
C LYS A 112 9.41 31.60 6.06
N ALA A 113 8.50 30.88 6.72
CA ALA A 113 7.29 31.51 7.21
C ALA A 113 7.70 32.69 8.11
N LYS A 114 6.99 33.81 8.00
CA LYS A 114 7.25 34.97 8.87
C LYS A 114 7.09 34.51 10.31
N ALA A 115 8.15 34.62 11.10
CA ALA A 115 8.12 34.26 12.50
C ALA A 115 7.07 35.14 13.20
N GLY A 116 6.14 34.53 13.94
CA GLY A 116 5.16 35.24 14.77
C GLY A 116 3.70 35.12 14.34
N ILE A 117 3.38 34.58 13.16
CA ILE A 117 1.96 34.33 12.78
C ILE A 117 1.58 32.90 13.17
N ILE A 118 0.90 32.76 14.30
CA ILE A 118 0.30 31.51 14.74
C ILE A 118 -0.94 31.25 13.87
N GLY A 119 -0.92 30.18 13.07
CA GLY A 119 -2.08 29.76 12.26
C GLY A 119 -1.80 29.61 10.76
N GLU A 120 -0.71 30.16 10.23
CA GLU A 120 -0.28 29.95 8.83
C GLU A 120 0.60 28.71 8.66
N GLY A 121 0.28 27.63 9.38
CA GLY A 121 0.89 26.34 9.12
C GLY A 121 0.61 25.89 7.68
N ARG A 122 1.56 25.17 7.06
CA ARG A 122 1.31 24.52 5.76
C ARG A 122 0.01 23.71 5.89
N LYS A 123 -1.02 24.08 5.13
CA LYS A 123 -2.33 23.39 5.11
C LYS A 123 -2.18 21.92 4.67
N GLU A 124 -1.11 21.62 3.96
CA GLU A 124 -0.78 20.27 3.51
C GLU A 124 -0.10 19.46 4.62
N PRO A 125 -0.57 18.24 4.91
CA PRO A 125 0.06 17.37 5.90
C PRO A 125 1.49 16.98 5.49
N LEU A 126 2.31 16.62 6.47
CA LEU A 126 3.66 16.12 6.23
C LEU A 126 3.66 14.92 5.26
N SER A 127 4.60 14.94 4.30
CA SER A 127 4.83 13.81 3.39
C SER A 127 5.10 12.52 4.18
N LYS A 128 4.77 11.36 3.61
CA LYS A 128 5.00 10.05 4.26
C LYS A 128 6.45 9.85 4.71
N ALA A 129 7.41 10.30 3.90
CA ALA A 129 8.83 10.23 4.23
C ALA A 129 9.18 11.14 5.42
N GLN A 130 8.62 12.36 5.45
CA GLN A 130 8.80 13.31 6.54
C GLN A 130 8.18 12.79 7.84
N ARG A 131 6.97 12.22 7.78
CA ARG A 131 6.33 11.56 8.93
C ARG A 131 7.18 10.43 9.48
N LYS A 132 7.73 9.56 8.61
CA LYS A 132 8.62 8.47 9.04
C LYS A 132 9.86 9.01 9.75
N ARG A 133 10.49 10.05 9.20
CA ARG A 133 11.65 10.70 9.83
C ARG A 133 11.31 11.34 11.17
N ALA A 134 10.18 12.03 11.27
CA ALA A 134 9.70 12.62 12.52
C ALA A 134 9.44 11.55 13.59
N LEU A 135 8.79 10.44 13.21
CA LEU A 135 8.55 9.31 14.12
C LEU A 135 9.85 8.65 14.60
N GLN A 136 10.85 8.52 13.73
CA GLN A 136 12.17 8.01 14.11
C GLN A 136 12.87 8.95 15.10
N ALA A 137 12.81 10.26 14.87
CA ALA A 137 13.37 11.25 15.79
C ALA A 137 12.67 11.20 17.16
N GLU A 138 11.34 11.14 17.20
CA GLU A 138 10.59 11.01 18.45
C GLU A 138 10.89 9.69 19.18
N LYS A 139 11.07 8.58 18.45
CA LYS A 139 11.46 7.30 19.04
C LYS A 139 12.78 7.39 19.80
N MET A 140 13.76 8.12 19.26
CA MET A 140 15.05 8.35 19.94
C MET A 140 14.94 9.37 21.07
N ARG A 141 14.07 10.37 20.92
CA ARG A 141 13.89 11.45 21.90
C ARG A 141 13.15 10.99 23.15
N HIS A 142 12.14 10.14 23.00
CA HIS A 142 11.23 9.80 24.09
C HIS A 142 11.92 9.19 25.32
N PRO A 143 12.86 8.22 25.19
CA PRO A 143 13.59 7.69 26.34
C PRO A 143 14.40 8.76 27.08
N LEU A 144 14.98 9.72 26.35
CA LEU A 144 15.78 10.82 26.93
C LEU A 144 14.92 11.81 27.72
N ILE A 145 13.65 12.00 27.32
CA ILE A 145 12.69 12.81 28.07
C ILE A 145 12.32 12.08 29.37
N LEU A 146 12.06 10.77 29.29
CA LEU A 146 11.66 9.97 30.45
C LEU A 146 12.81 9.76 31.45
N SER A 147 14.06 9.77 31.01
CA SER A 147 15.23 9.68 31.90
C SER A 147 15.50 10.96 32.68
N ASN A 148 14.84 12.08 32.35
CA ASN A 148 15.03 13.34 33.05
C ASN A 148 14.19 13.37 34.35
N PRO A 149 14.82 13.48 35.54
CA PRO A 149 14.10 13.44 36.80
C PRO A 149 13.15 14.63 36.99
N SER A 150 13.51 15.81 36.48
CA SER A 150 12.65 17.00 36.54
C SER A 150 11.37 16.82 35.72
N PHE A 151 11.46 16.10 34.59
CA PHE A 151 10.30 15.79 33.77
C PHE A 151 9.37 14.80 34.45
N ALA A 152 9.91 13.76 35.10
CA ALA A 152 9.13 12.78 35.86
C ALA A 152 8.42 13.40 37.07
N ALA A 153 9.06 14.34 37.77
CA ALA A 153 8.48 15.03 38.92
C ALA A 153 7.38 16.03 38.51
N ASN A 154 7.61 16.86 37.49
CA ASN A 154 6.61 17.80 36.98
C ASN A 154 6.84 18.13 35.49
N PRO A 155 6.10 17.48 34.57
CA PRO A 155 6.32 17.66 33.13
C PRO A 155 5.94 19.08 32.68
N PHE A 156 4.87 19.66 33.23
CA PHE A 156 4.40 21.00 32.85
C PHE A 156 5.37 22.11 33.27
N LYS A 157 5.93 22.03 34.48
CA LYS A 157 6.97 22.97 34.94
C LYS A 157 8.21 22.88 34.06
N THR A 158 8.64 21.66 33.74
CA THR A 158 9.81 21.42 32.89
C THR A 158 9.61 21.99 31.48
N ILE A 159 8.42 21.81 30.89
CA ILE A 159 8.08 22.40 29.59
C ILE A 159 8.07 23.92 29.65
N ARG A 160 7.51 24.52 30.72
CA ARG A 160 7.50 25.98 30.91
C ARG A 160 8.92 26.55 30.96
N THR A 161 9.76 26.01 31.83
CA THR A 161 11.17 26.45 31.96
C THR A 161 11.96 26.23 30.68
N HIS A 162 11.73 25.12 29.96
CA HIS A 162 12.37 24.90 28.66
C HIS A 162 11.96 25.95 27.62
N ALA A 163 10.67 26.30 27.58
CA ALA A 163 10.16 27.33 26.68
C ALA A 163 10.75 28.70 27.03
N GLU A 164 10.77 29.09 28.31
CA GLU A 164 11.40 30.34 28.80
C GLU A 164 12.86 30.43 28.35
N ASN A 165 13.66 29.39 28.61
CA ASN A 165 15.07 29.32 28.20
C ASN A 165 15.28 29.33 26.67
N THR A 166 14.27 28.90 25.90
CA THR A 166 14.33 28.90 24.43
C THR A 166 13.94 30.27 23.86
N LEU A 167 13.01 30.98 24.50
CA LEU A 167 12.62 32.33 24.12
C LEU A 167 13.75 33.33 24.36
N GLU A 168 14.48 33.22 25.47
CA GLU A 168 15.66 34.05 25.76
C GLU A 168 16.73 33.95 24.66
N LYS A 169 16.97 32.75 24.11
CA LYS A 169 17.95 32.52 23.03
C LYS A 169 17.52 33.08 21.67
N HIS A 170 16.22 33.33 21.49
CA HIS A 170 15.66 33.87 20.25
C HIS A 170 15.24 35.34 20.38
N GLN A 171 15.50 35.98 21.53
CA GLN A 171 15.44 37.42 21.62
C GLN A 171 16.48 37.97 20.64
N ALA A 172 16.02 38.62 19.57
CA ALA A 172 16.92 39.32 18.67
C ALA A 172 17.78 40.27 19.54
N PRO A 173 19.10 40.35 19.34
CA PRO A 173 19.91 41.31 20.06
C PRO A 173 19.23 42.66 19.90
N ALA A 174 18.88 43.29 21.03
CA ALA A 174 18.11 44.52 21.04
C ALA A 174 18.76 45.50 20.05
N ALA A 175 18.05 45.81 18.98
CA ALA A 175 18.49 46.79 18.00
C ALA A 175 18.35 48.15 18.67
N GLY A 176 19.41 48.61 19.32
CA GLY A 176 19.52 50.00 19.79
C GLY A 176 20.22 50.15 21.13
N SER A 177 21.47 50.63 21.08
CA SER A 177 21.95 51.79 21.83
C SER A 177 23.31 52.21 21.26
#